data_AF-A0AAW7HEJ3-F1
#
_entry.id   AF-A0AAW7HEJ3-F1
#
_cell.length_a   1.000
_cell.length_b   1.000
_cell.length_c   1.000
_cell.angle_alpha   90.00
_cell.angle_beta   90.00
_cell.angle_gamma   90.00
#
_symmetry.space_group_name_H-M   'P 1'
#
loop_
_entity.id
_entity.type
_entity.pdbx_description
1 polymer ?
#
loop_
_entity_poly.entity_id
_entity_poly.type
_entity_poly.pdbx_seq_one_letter_code
_entity_poly.pdbx_strand_id
1 'polypeptide(L)'
;MRTANEQASPKLMARSIELITDRDDKFSAVVTSMGSYGNKSFQEAFKARYPEDWATIERSYLLPGLHYGEEGRFVDGEWTLITIEPSPFALLDAQYCDYLRNPPF
;
A
#
# COMPACT_ATOMS: atom_id res chain seq x y z
N MET A 1 32.16 -17.62 20.54
CA MET A 1 31.30 -16.42 20.49
C MET A 1 30.46 -16.50 19.22
N ARG A 2 29.15 -16.71 19.33
CA ARG A 2 28.22 -16.51 18.21
C ARG A 2 27.60 -15.13 18.40
N THR A 3 27.87 -14.23 17.46
CA THR A 3 27.35 -12.87 17.44
C THR A 3 25.83 -12.89 17.37
N ALA A 4 25.24 -11.85 17.98
CA ALA A 4 23.83 -11.68 18.26
C ALA A 4 22.93 -12.13 17.11
N ASN A 5 21.85 -12.84 17.46
CA ASN A 5 20.59 -12.69 16.75
C ASN A 5 20.32 -11.18 16.70
N GLU A 6 20.62 -10.54 15.57
CA GLU A 6 19.87 -9.36 15.15
C GLU A 6 18.42 -9.84 15.10
N GLN A 7 17.69 -9.63 16.20
CA GLN A 7 16.25 -9.52 16.16
C GLN A 7 15.97 -8.42 15.16
N ALA A 8 15.82 -8.79 13.89
CA ALA A 8 15.35 -7.90 12.86
C ALA A 8 14.04 -7.35 13.41
N SER A 9 14.04 -6.07 13.81
CA SER A 9 12.83 -5.37 14.20
C SER A 9 11.76 -5.70 13.16
N PRO A 10 10.56 -6.15 13.58
CA PRO A 10 9.55 -6.58 12.64
C PRO A 10 9.34 -5.48 11.60
N LYS A 11 9.61 -5.81 10.33
CA LYS A 11 9.47 -4.87 9.22
C LYS A 11 8.04 -4.34 9.22
N LEU A 12 7.86 -3.03 9.39
CA LEU A 12 6.56 -2.40 9.33
C LEU A 12 6.10 -2.41 7.88
N MET A 13 5.15 -3.29 7.55
CA MET A 13 4.63 -3.39 6.19
C MET A 13 3.77 -2.15 5.88
N ALA A 14 3.99 -1.53 4.73
CA ALA A 14 3.24 -0.35 4.28
C ALA A 14 1.73 -0.58 4.22
N ARG A 15 1.28 -1.83 4.07
CA ARG A 15 -0.13 -2.21 4.12
C ARG A 15 -0.78 -2.12 5.51
N SER A 16 0.04 -2.19 6.57
CA SER A 16 -0.40 -2.35 7.96
C SER A 16 -0.30 -1.06 8.78
N ILE A 17 0.11 0.05 8.16
CA ILE A 17 0.16 1.35 8.83
C ILE A 17 -1.24 1.99 8.84
N GLU A 18 -1.67 2.44 10.02
CA GLU A 18 -2.93 3.16 10.19
C GLU A 18 -2.71 4.64 9.93
N LEU A 19 -2.99 5.09 8.70
CA LEU A 19 -2.89 6.50 8.28
C LEU A 19 -4.25 7.14 8.01
N ILE A 20 -5.21 6.33 7.56
CA ILE A 20 -6.52 6.78 7.09
C ILE A 20 -7.55 6.33 8.11
N THR A 21 -8.19 7.28 8.80
CA THR A 21 -9.32 6.97 9.67
C THR A 21 -10.46 6.38 8.84
N ASP A 22 -11.09 5.31 9.35
CA ASP A 22 -12.17 4.57 8.69
C ASP A 22 -11.80 4.12 7.26
N ARG A 23 -10.53 3.68 7.09
CA ARG A 23 -9.94 3.30 5.79
C ARG A 23 -10.85 2.37 4.99
N ASP A 24 -11.31 1.29 5.61
CA ASP A 24 -12.02 0.24 4.89
C ASP A 24 -13.40 0.72 4.42
N ASP A 25 -14.09 1.55 5.21
CA ASP A 25 -15.36 2.17 4.83
C ASP A 25 -15.16 3.15 3.66
N LYS A 26 -14.10 3.96 3.71
CA LYS A 26 -13.74 4.87 2.61
C LYS A 26 -13.37 4.12 1.34
N PHE A 27 -12.62 3.01 1.46
CA PHE A 27 -12.25 2.18 0.32
C PHE A 27 -13.48 1.50 -0.29
N SER A 28 -14.37 0.96 0.54
CA SER A 28 -15.65 0.40 0.12
C SER A 28 -16.53 1.42 -0.61
N ALA A 29 -16.61 2.65 -0.10
CA ALA A 29 -17.35 3.73 -0.75
C ALA A 29 -16.78 4.12 -2.13
N VAL A 30 -15.45 4.11 -2.29
CA VAL A 30 -14.78 4.38 -3.57
C VAL A 30 -15.04 3.24 -4.55
N VAL A 31 -14.79 1.99 -4.13
CA VAL A 31 -15.03 0.78 -4.95
C VAL A 31 -16.48 0.73 -5.44
N THR A 32 -17.44 0.97 -4.54
CA THR A 32 -18.87 1.00 -4.88
C THR A 32 -19.19 2.08 -5.92
N SER A 33 -18.55 3.25 -5.83
CA SER A 33 -18.82 4.37 -6.74
C SER A 33 -18.21 4.24 -8.13
N MET A 34 -17.13 3.45 -8.28
CA MET A 34 -16.39 3.35 -9.53
C MET A 34 -17.01 2.38 -10.55
N GLY A 35 -17.79 1.40 -10.10
CA GLY A 35 -18.43 0.40 -10.96
C GLY A 35 -17.48 -0.51 -11.75
N SER A 36 -16.16 -0.34 -11.65
CA SER A 36 -15.13 -1.24 -12.21
C SER A 36 -13.93 -1.34 -11.26
N TYR A 37 -13.27 -2.50 -11.27
CA TYR A 37 -12.14 -2.79 -10.40
C TYR A 37 -10.82 -2.50 -11.12
N GLY A 38 -9.97 -1.64 -10.57
CA GLY A 38 -8.61 -1.40 -11.06
C GLY A 38 -7.86 -0.36 -10.24
N ASN A 39 -6.58 -0.62 -9.94
CA ASN A 39 -5.76 0.25 -9.05
C ASN A 39 -5.71 1.69 -9.54
N LYS A 40 -5.45 1.93 -10.83
CA LYS A 40 -5.36 3.30 -11.35
C LYS A 40 -6.67 4.08 -11.21
N SER A 41 -7.79 3.45 -11.51
CA SER A 41 -9.11 4.06 -11.36
C SER A 41 -9.45 4.31 -9.89
N PHE A 42 -8.99 3.42 -8.99
CA PHE A 42 -9.16 3.56 -7.54
C PHE A 42 -8.35 4.73 -6.99
N GLN A 43 -7.08 4.84 -7.37
CA GLN A 43 -6.19 5.92 -6.95
C GLN A 43 -6.77 7.29 -7.30
N GLU A 44 -7.23 7.48 -8.55
CA GLU A 44 -7.83 8.74 -8.99
C GLU A 44 -9.14 9.05 -8.26
N ALA A 45 -10.02 8.05 -8.10
CA ALA A 45 -11.28 8.23 -7.41
C ALA A 45 -11.09 8.52 -5.91
N PHE A 46 -10.15 7.83 -5.25
CA PHE A 46 -9.79 8.06 -3.85
C PHE A 46 -9.25 9.47 -3.68
N LYS A 47 -8.29 9.89 -4.51
CA LYS A 47 -7.69 11.23 -4.46
C LYS A 47 -8.73 12.34 -4.66
N ALA A 48 -9.67 12.15 -5.58
CA ALA A 48 -10.73 13.11 -5.84
C ALA A 48 -11.73 13.21 -4.67
N ARG A 49 -12.06 12.08 -4.03
CA ARG A 49 -13.08 12.01 -2.98
C ARG A 49 -12.57 12.35 -1.58
N TYR A 50 -11.31 12.02 -1.29
CA TYR A 50 -10.69 12.17 0.02
C TYR A 50 -9.34 12.92 -0.08
N PRO A 51 -9.34 14.20 -0.48
CA PRO A 51 -8.11 14.96 -0.70
C PRO A 51 -7.27 15.15 0.57
N GLU A 52 -7.90 15.20 1.76
CA GLU A 52 -7.20 15.32 3.03
C GLU A 52 -6.46 14.04 3.42
N ASP A 53 -7.08 12.88 3.21
CA ASP A 53 -6.45 11.57 3.41
C ASP A 53 -5.31 11.39 2.39
N TRP A 54 -5.51 11.80 1.14
CA TRP A 54 -4.45 11.81 0.13
C TRP A 54 -3.24 12.66 0.56
N ALA A 55 -3.46 13.87 1.08
CA ALA A 55 -2.38 14.71 1.60
C ALA A 55 -1.64 14.04 2.78
N THR A 56 -2.34 13.24 3.58
CA THR A 56 -1.73 12.45 4.67
C THR A 56 -0.83 11.34 4.12
N ILE A 57 -1.26 10.65 3.06
CA ILE A 57 -0.44 9.65 2.34
C ILE A 57 0.80 10.31 1.74
N GLU A 58 0.66 11.46 1.07
CA GLU A 58 1.78 12.20 0.47
C GLU A 58 2.85 12.61 1.49
N ARG A 59 2.46 12.86 2.75
CA ARG A 59 3.40 13.17 3.83
C ARG A 59 4.04 11.93 4.47
N SER A 60 3.45 10.76 4.25
CA SER A 60 3.76 9.54 5.04
C SER A 60 4.45 8.43 4.25
N TYR A 61 4.50 8.48 2.92
CA TYR A 61 5.07 7.40 2.10
C TYR A 61 6.58 7.17 2.31
N LEU A 62 7.32 8.16 2.83
CA LEU A 62 8.75 8.01 3.16
C LEU A 62 9.00 7.83 4.66
N LEU A 63 7.98 7.44 5.44
CA LEU A 63 8.20 7.15 6.85
C LEU A 63 9.30 6.06 6.99
N PRO A 64 10.33 6.31 7.82
CA PRO A 64 11.42 5.35 7.99
C PRO A 64 10.92 3.97 8.42
N GLY A 65 11.46 2.92 7.80
CA GLY A 65 11.14 1.54 8.15
C GLY A 65 9.90 0.96 7.45
N LEU A 66 9.22 1.73 6.59
CA LEU A 66 8.14 1.20 5.75
C LEU A 66 8.68 0.25 4.68
N HIS A 67 8.07 -0.94 4.60
CA HIS A 67 8.36 -1.93 3.59
C HIS A 67 7.17 -2.12 2.65
N TYR A 68 7.36 -1.80 1.37
CA TYR A 68 6.31 -1.85 0.34
C TYR A 68 6.08 -3.24 -0.25
N GLY A 69 7.03 -4.16 -0.02
CA GLY A 69 7.01 -5.49 -0.59
C GLY A 69 7.77 -5.55 -1.91
N GLU A 70 7.56 -6.65 -2.63
CA GLU A 70 8.22 -6.96 -3.88
C GLU A 70 7.16 -7.36 -4.90
N GLU A 71 7.44 -7.07 -6.18
CA GLU A 71 6.63 -7.51 -7.30
C GLU A 71 7.47 -8.33 -8.27
N GLY A 72 6.86 -9.37 -8.85
CA GLY A 72 7.49 -10.14 -9.91
C GLY A 72 7.44 -9.35 -11.22
N ARG A 73 8.60 -9.07 -11.80
CA ARG A 73 8.74 -8.54 -13.17
C ARG A 73 9.51 -9.52 -14.03
N PHE A 74 9.11 -9.62 -15.29
CA PHE A 74 9.88 -10.38 -16.28
C PHE A 74 10.98 -9.48 -16.84
N VAL A 75 12.23 -9.77 -16.48
CA VAL A 75 13.42 -8.99 -16.83
C VAL A 75 14.42 -9.94 -17.48
N ASP A 76 14.93 -9.56 -18.65
CA ASP A 76 15.96 -10.32 -19.39
C ASP A 76 15.65 -11.81 -19.61
N GLY A 77 14.37 -12.17 -19.77
CA GLY A 77 13.94 -13.54 -20.02
C GLY A 77 13.67 -14.37 -18.75
N GLU A 78 13.81 -13.78 -17.56
CA GLU A 78 13.58 -14.44 -16.29
C GLU A 78 12.59 -13.67 -15.40
N TRP A 79 11.84 -14.40 -14.57
CA TRP A 79 11.01 -13.80 -13.53
C TRP A 79 11.88 -13.36 -12.36
N THR A 80 11.94 -12.06 -12.12
CA THR A 80 12.72 -11.44 -11.05
C THR A 80 11.79 -10.74 -10.05
N LEU A 81 12.04 -10.92 -8.75
CA LEU A 81 11.38 -10.13 -7.71
C LEU A 81 12.11 -8.81 -7.53
N ILE A 82 11.37 -7.71 -7.64
CA ILE A 82 11.91 -6.35 -7.51
C ILE A 82 11.18 -5.66 -6.38
N THR A 83 11.94 -4.98 -5.52
CA THR A 83 11.38 -4.14 -4.45
C THR A 83 10.52 -3.03 -5.04
N ILE A 84 9.31 -2.87 -4.51
CA ILE A 84 8.42 -1.79 -4.92
C ILE A 84 9.01 -0.45 -4.45
N GLU A 85 9.17 0.49 -5.38
CA GLU A 85 9.68 1.83 -5.07
C GLU A 85 8.67 2.61 -4.19
N PRO A 86 9.13 3.23 -3.09
CA PRO A 86 8.26 4.06 -2.26
C PRO A 86 7.67 5.23 -3.03
N SER A 87 6.34 5.33 -3.02
CA SER A 87 5.60 6.48 -3.55
C SER A 87 4.25 6.61 -2.85
N PRO A 88 3.58 7.78 -2.89
CA PRO A 88 2.22 7.93 -2.36
C PRO A 88 1.25 6.89 -2.95
N PHE A 89 1.37 6.63 -4.25
CA PHE A 89 0.57 5.61 -4.93
C PHE A 89 0.91 4.20 -4.47
N ALA A 90 2.19 3.87 -4.29
CA ALA A 90 2.58 2.56 -3.75
C ALA A 90 2.05 2.34 -2.33
N LEU A 91 1.94 3.39 -1.51
CA LEU A 91 1.39 3.31 -0.15
C LEU A 91 -0.11 3.09 -0.17
N LEU A 92 -0.83 3.82 -1.04
CA LEU A 92 -2.25 3.62 -1.24
C LEU A 92 -2.54 2.21 -1.81
N ASP A 93 -1.76 1.75 -2.79
CA ASP A 93 -1.91 0.42 -3.38
C ASP A 93 -1.63 -0.69 -2.39
N ALA A 94 -0.59 -0.57 -1.55
CA ALA A 94 -0.30 -1.55 -0.52
C ALA A 94 -1.48 -1.74 0.45
N GLN A 95 -2.10 -0.62 0.87
CA GLN A 95 -3.28 -0.65 1.72
C GLN A 95 -4.52 -1.16 0.98
N TYR A 96 -4.72 -0.76 -0.28
CA TYR A 96 -5.86 -1.20 -1.08
C TYR A 96 -5.81 -2.70 -1.39
N CYS A 97 -4.62 -3.22 -1.73
CA CYS A 97 -4.42 -4.65 -1.94
C CYS A 97 -4.67 -5.47 -0.66
N ASP A 98 -4.37 -4.92 0.51
CA ASP A 98 -4.65 -5.55 1.80
C ASP A 98 -6.16 -5.59 2.09
N TYR A 99 -6.84 -4.48 1.87
CA TYR A 99 -8.31 -4.40 1.90
C TYR A 99 -8.98 -5.39 0.93
N LEU A 100 -8.46 -5.53 -0.30
CA LEU A 100 -9.01 -6.50 -1.26
C LEU A 100 -8.79 -7.97 -0.85
N ARG A 101 -7.73 -8.26 -0.09
CA ARG A 101 -7.41 -9.61 0.39
C ARG A 101 -8.21 -9.98 1.63
N ASN A 102 -8.48 -9.01 2.50
CA ASN A 102 -9.25 -9.18 3.71
C ASN A 102 -10.37 -8.13 3.76
N PRO A 103 -11.34 -8.19 2.84
CA PRO A 103 -12.42 -7.22 2.84
C PRO A 103 -13.28 -7.44 4.10
N PRO A 104 -13.80 -6.38 4.74
CA PRO A 104 -14.55 -6.48 6.00
C PRO A 104 -15.98 -7.04 5.84
N PHE A 105 -16.25 -7.83 4.79
CA PHE A 105 -17.58 -8.35 4.45
C PHE A 105 -17.75 -9.83 4.80
#